data_AF-A0A9J7HS11-F1
#
_entry.id   AF-A0A9J7HS11-F1
#
_cell.length_a   1.000
_cell.length_b   1.000
_cell.length_c   1.000
_cell.angle_alpha   90.00
_cell.angle_beta   90.00
_cell.angle_gamma   90.00
#
_symmetry.space_group_name_H-M   'P 1'
#
loop_
_entity.id
_entity.type
_entity.pdbx_description
1 polymer ?
#
loop_
_entity_poly.entity_id
_entity_poly.type
_entity_poly.pdbx_seq_one_letter_code
_entity_poly.pdbx_strand_id
1 'polypeptide(L)'
;MPLLSPFLVLFLLMVTPKGINTAPIGINSNSNLQSDINSLKQSVQKTNGWVTQLHTEMKTIRGRLEGINELLSRLKPFQSQIAKLQAGQGDLNSTISALHGSLEDLEQREYIERCESGLMETPYDGVFSTGSATGLRFLHLEATFSRAFRTIPMVTIGLAHVDHVLNTNIRVKARVFSATKTSLMVALGTWEDSLLYSASVHWMACA
;
A
#
# COMPACT_ATOMS: atom_id res chain seq x y z
N MET A 1 -38.21 -61.85 71.85
CA MET A 1 -39.59 -62.36 71.85
C MET A 1 -40.40 -61.52 72.82
N PRO A 2 -41.63 -61.14 72.45
CA PRO A 2 -42.72 -61.94 72.99
C PRO A 2 -43.53 -62.59 71.86
N LEU A 3 -43.73 -63.90 72.01
CA LEU A 3 -44.77 -64.63 71.30
C LEU A 3 -46.12 -64.04 71.73
N LEU A 4 -46.92 -63.62 70.76
CA LEU A 4 -48.37 -63.58 70.92
C LEU A 4 -48.96 -64.89 70.38
N SER A 5 -49.94 -65.36 71.15
CA SER A 5 -50.41 -66.74 71.31
C SER A 5 -51.06 -67.39 70.08
N PRO A 6 -50.91 -68.72 69.89
CA PRO A 6 -51.56 -69.48 68.81
C PRO A 6 -53.09 -69.53 68.89
N PHE A 7 -53.70 -69.02 69.98
CA PHE A 7 -55.16 -68.92 70.11
C PHE A 7 -55.78 -67.76 69.30
N LEU A 8 -55.01 -66.74 68.90
CA LEU A 8 -55.54 -65.62 68.11
C LEU A 8 -55.68 -65.96 66.61
N VAL A 9 -54.89 -66.93 66.12
CA VAL A 9 -54.88 -67.36 64.71
C VAL A 9 -56.10 -68.23 64.38
N LEU A 10 -56.65 -68.96 65.36
CA LEU A 10 -57.81 -69.83 65.15
C LEU A 10 -59.14 -69.05 65.11
N PHE A 11 -59.19 -67.86 65.72
CA PHE A 11 -60.40 -67.02 65.72
C PHE A 11 -60.58 -66.22 64.42
N LEU A 12 -59.50 -65.97 63.66
CA LEU A 12 -59.59 -65.31 62.34
C LEU A 12 -60.02 -66.24 61.20
N LEU A 13 -60.03 -67.56 61.41
CA LEU A 13 -60.41 -68.56 60.39
C LEU A 13 -61.88 -69.00 60.43
N MET A 14 -62.69 -68.49 61.37
CA MET A 14 -64.07 -68.98 61.60
C MET A 14 -65.19 -67.94 61.42
N VAL A 15 -64.94 -66.81 60.75
CA VAL A 15 -66.03 -65.94 60.27
C VAL A 15 -65.94 -65.83 58.76
N THR A 16 -66.60 -66.76 58.08
CA THR A 16 -66.98 -66.62 56.67
C THR A 16 -68.30 -65.86 56.60
N PRO A 17 -68.34 -64.63 56.06
CA PRO A 17 -69.61 -64.06 55.63
C PRO A 17 -70.01 -64.80 54.36
N LYS A 18 -71.10 -65.57 54.45
CA LYS A 18 -71.85 -66.09 53.31
C LYS A 18 -72.17 -64.94 52.34
N GLY A 19 -72.04 -65.24 51.05
CA GLY A 19 -72.03 -64.28 49.95
C GLY A 19 -73.10 -63.18 50.04
N ILE A 20 -72.61 -61.95 49.94
CA ILE A 20 -73.40 -60.84 49.40
C ILE A 20 -73.33 -61.00 47.88
N ASN A 21 -74.44 -61.42 47.27
CA ASN A 21 -74.66 -61.25 45.84
C ASN A 21 -74.65 -59.74 45.55
N THR A 22 -73.50 -59.21 45.18
CA THR A 22 -73.44 -57.95 44.45
C THR A 22 -73.71 -58.30 43.00
N ALA A 23 -75.00 -58.30 42.63
CA ALA A 23 -75.34 -58.11 41.22
C ALA A 23 -74.59 -56.87 40.74
N PRO A 24 -73.91 -56.89 39.59
CA PRO A 24 -73.32 -55.69 39.05
C PRO A 24 -74.46 -54.69 38.87
N ILE A 25 -74.43 -53.60 39.65
CA ILE A 25 -75.26 -52.43 39.36
C ILE A 25 -74.76 -51.97 37.99
N GLY A 26 -75.49 -52.36 36.95
CA GLY A 26 -75.29 -51.88 35.61
C GLY A 26 -75.53 -50.39 35.62
N ILE A 27 -74.45 -49.62 35.73
CA ILE A 27 -74.46 -48.22 35.31
C ILE A 27 -74.73 -48.29 33.82
N ASN A 28 -75.99 -48.09 33.41
CA ASN A 28 -76.32 -47.89 32.00
C ASN A 28 -75.69 -46.55 31.60
N SER A 29 -74.43 -46.60 31.18
CA SER A 29 -73.69 -45.47 30.63
C SER A 29 -74.52 -44.92 29.48
N ASN A 30 -75.00 -43.68 29.61
CA ASN A 30 -75.65 -42.96 28.51
C ASN A 30 -74.70 -42.99 27.30
N SER A 31 -75.05 -43.76 26.27
CA SER A 31 -74.16 -44.15 25.17
C SER A 31 -73.56 -42.95 24.44
N ASN A 32 -74.26 -41.81 24.45
CA ASN A 32 -73.81 -40.57 23.84
C ASN A 32 -72.61 -39.96 24.59
N LEU A 33 -72.63 -39.95 25.92
CA LEU A 33 -71.50 -39.46 26.74
C LEU A 33 -70.26 -40.32 26.55
N GLN A 34 -70.42 -41.64 26.42
CA GLN A 34 -69.30 -42.54 26.19
C GLN A 34 -68.66 -42.33 24.80
N SER A 35 -69.48 -42.02 23.79
CA SER A 35 -69.01 -41.65 22.45
C SER A 35 -68.20 -40.35 22.48
N ASP A 36 -68.70 -39.33 23.18
CA ASP A 36 -68.02 -38.03 23.30
C ASP A 36 -66.68 -38.16 24.05
N ILE A 37 -66.64 -38.95 25.13
CA ILE A 37 -65.40 -39.25 25.86
C ILE A 37 -64.37 -39.92 24.94
N ASN A 38 -64.80 -40.87 24.10
CA ASN A 38 -63.92 -41.55 23.17
C ASN A 38 -63.39 -40.60 22.09
N SER A 39 -64.24 -39.72 21.56
CA SER A 39 -63.86 -38.68 20.59
C SER A 39 -62.86 -37.68 21.18
N LEU A 40 -63.11 -37.23 22.41
CA LEU A 40 -62.21 -36.33 23.13
C LEU A 40 -60.84 -36.99 23.38
N LYS A 41 -60.84 -38.27 23.78
CA LYS A 41 -59.61 -39.06 23.98
C LYS A 41 -58.77 -39.15 22.70
N GLN A 42 -59.42 -39.38 21.54
CA GLN A 42 -58.72 -39.39 20.25
C GLN A 42 -58.14 -38.01 19.91
N SER A 43 -58.87 -36.93 20.18
CA SER A 43 -58.39 -35.56 19.95
C SER A 43 -57.19 -35.21 20.83
N VAL A 44 -57.21 -35.62 22.11
CA VAL A 44 -56.08 -35.47 23.04
C VAL A 44 -54.87 -36.26 22.55
N GLN A 45 -55.06 -37.50 22.09
CA GLN A 45 -53.98 -38.32 21.53
C GLN A 45 -53.34 -37.69 20.29
N LYS A 46 -54.15 -37.16 19.37
CA LYS A 46 -53.65 -36.41 18.20
C LYS A 46 -52.83 -35.21 18.64
N THR A 47 -53.36 -34.41 19.57
CA THR A 47 -52.70 -33.21 20.10
C THR A 47 -51.35 -33.54 20.74
N ASN A 48 -51.27 -34.62 21.52
CA ASN A 48 -50.00 -35.08 22.11
C ASN A 48 -48.96 -35.48 21.05
N GLY A 49 -49.41 -36.05 19.92
CA GLY A 49 -48.56 -36.31 18.76
C GLY A 49 -47.95 -35.03 18.19
N TRP A 50 -48.78 -34.02 17.92
CA TRP A 50 -48.33 -32.71 17.43
C TRP A 50 -47.35 -32.03 18.40
N VAL A 51 -47.60 -32.08 19.71
CA VAL A 51 -46.71 -31.52 20.73
C VAL A 51 -45.34 -32.21 20.71
N THR A 52 -45.32 -33.54 20.57
CA THR A 52 -44.07 -34.32 20.50
C THR A 52 -43.27 -33.97 19.24
N GLN A 53 -43.96 -33.80 18.12
CA GLN A 53 -43.35 -33.38 16.87
C GLN A 53 -42.76 -31.96 16.98
N LEU A 54 -43.53 -31.00 17.49
CA LEU A 54 -43.07 -29.63 17.73
C LEU A 54 -41.85 -29.60 18.66
N HIS A 55 -41.84 -30.43 19.71
CA HIS A 55 -40.68 -30.53 20.61
C HIS A 55 -39.41 -30.98 19.88
N THR A 56 -39.56 -31.93 18.94
CA THR A 56 -38.46 -32.43 18.12
C THR A 56 -37.96 -31.37 17.13
N GLU A 57 -38.86 -30.64 16.48
CA GLU A 57 -38.53 -29.53 15.60
C GLU A 57 -37.81 -28.41 16.37
N MET A 58 -38.31 -28.05 17.56
CA MET A 58 -37.71 -27.02 18.40
C MET A 58 -36.30 -27.39 18.87
N LYS A 59 -36.06 -28.67 19.17
CA LYS A 59 -34.72 -29.19 19.47
C LYS A 59 -33.78 -29.05 18.27
N THR A 60 -34.26 -29.37 17.07
CA THR A 60 -33.51 -29.20 15.82
C THR A 60 -33.16 -27.73 15.57
N ILE A 61 -34.12 -26.82 15.75
CA ILE A 61 -33.92 -25.37 15.60
C ILE A 61 -32.86 -24.85 16.57
N ARG A 62 -32.89 -25.29 17.84
CA ARG A 62 -31.89 -24.91 18.83
C ARG A 62 -30.48 -25.30 18.40
N GLY A 63 -30.30 -26.53 17.91
CA GLY A 63 -28.99 -26.97 17.39
C GLY A 63 -28.52 -26.14 16.20
N ARG A 64 -29.43 -25.74 15.30
CA ARG A 64 -29.09 -24.84 14.18
C ARG A 64 -28.67 -23.45 14.67
N LEU A 65 -29.32 -22.90 15.71
CA LEU A 65 -28.96 -21.61 16.30
C LEU A 65 -27.57 -21.63 16.95
N GLU A 66 -27.25 -22.71 17.66
CA GLU A 66 -25.91 -22.93 18.22
C GLU A 66 -24.84 -22.97 17.11
N GLY A 67 -25.12 -23.66 16.00
CA GLY A 67 -24.22 -23.68 14.84
C GLY A 67 -24.01 -22.30 14.21
N ILE A 68 -25.06 -21.47 14.12
CA ILE A 68 -24.95 -20.09 13.63
C ILE A 68 -24.07 -19.24 14.57
N ASN A 69 -24.22 -19.40 15.89
CA ASN A 69 -23.41 -18.66 16.87
C ASN A 69 -21.92 -19.04 16.81
N GLU A 70 -21.61 -20.31 16.53
CA GLU A 70 -20.24 -20.76 16.29
C GLU A 70 -19.66 -20.14 15.01
N LEU A 71 -20.43 -20.12 13.91
CA LEU A 71 -20.01 -19.47 12.66
C LEU A 71 -19.75 -17.96 12.86
N LEU A 72 -20.61 -17.26 13.61
CA LEU A 72 -20.40 -15.85 13.95
C LEU A 72 -19.12 -15.64 14.74
N SER A 73 -18.78 -16.54 15.66
CA SER A 73 -17.55 -16.47 16.45
C SER A 73 -16.31 -16.64 15.57
N ARG A 74 -16.37 -17.49 14.55
CA ARG A 74 -15.31 -17.68 13.55
C ARG A 74 -15.15 -16.50 12.59
N LEU A 75 -16.21 -15.72 12.35
CA LEU A 75 -16.16 -14.54 11.47
C LEU A 75 -15.46 -13.32 12.12
N LYS A 76 -15.55 -13.16 13.44
CA LYS A 76 -14.91 -12.05 14.17
C LYS A 76 -13.40 -11.87 13.88
N PRO A 77 -12.56 -12.92 13.96
CA PRO A 77 -11.13 -12.75 13.68
C PRO A 77 -10.84 -12.36 12.22
N PHE A 78 -11.68 -12.78 11.26
CA PHE A 78 -11.51 -12.37 9.86
C PHE A 78 -11.73 -10.86 9.67
N GLN A 79 -12.67 -10.25 10.40
CA GLN A 79 -12.85 -8.78 10.38
C GLN A 79 -11.58 -8.05 10.86
N SER A 80 -10.91 -8.56 11.90
CA SER A 80 -9.65 -8.00 12.37
C SER A 80 -8.53 -8.16 11.33
N GLN A 81 -8.46 -9.30 10.64
CA GLN A 81 -7.47 -9.51 9.57
C GLN A 81 -7.71 -8.55 8.39
N ILE A 82 -8.96 -8.32 8.00
CA ILE A 82 -9.30 -7.35 6.95
C ILE A 82 -8.83 -5.95 7.34
N ALA A 83 -9.06 -5.52 8.60
CA ALA A 83 -8.58 -4.21 9.06
C ALA A 83 -7.06 -4.09 9.01
N LYS A 84 -6.31 -5.15 9.35
CA LYS A 84 -4.84 -5.17 9.23
C LYS A 84 -4.38 -5.07 7.77
N LEU A 85 -5.03 -5.78 6.86
CA LEU A 85 -4.73 -5.71 5.43
C LEU A 85 -4.99 -4.31 4.86
N GLN A 86 -6.09 -3.68 5.28
CA GLN A 86 -6.42 -2.31 4.88
C GLN A 86 -5.39 -1.29 5.37
N ALA A 87 -4.90 -1.43 6.62
CA ALA A 87 -3.83 -0.59 7.14
C ALA A 87 -2.54 -0.74 6.34
N GLY A 88 -2.11 -1.99 6.07
CA GLY A 88 -0.92 -2.24 5.25
C GLY A 88 -1.04 -1.74 3.81
N GLN A 89 -2.24 -1.75 3.23
CA GLN A 89 -2.49 -1.13 1.92
C GLN A 89 -2.33 0.40 1.96
N GLY A 90 -2.73 1.04 3.06
CA GLY A 90 -2.48 2.46 3.31
C GLY A 90 -0.98 2.78 3.39
N ASP A 91 -0.23 1.99 4.15
CA ASP A 91 1.22 2.13 4.28
C ASP A 91 1.94 1.95 2.93
N LEU A 92 1.54 0.94 2.16
CA LEU A 92 2.10 0.71 0.82
C LEU A 92 1.80 1.89 -0.12
N ASN A 93 0.59 2.43 -0.09
CA ASN A 93 0.21 3.58 -0.92
C ASN A 93 1.00 4.85 -0.58
N SER A 94 1.27 5.08 0.72
CA SER A 94 2.14 6.18 1.15
C SER A 94 3.59 6.01 0.67
N THR A 95 4.11 4.78 0.71
CA THR A 95 5.46 4.46 0.22
C THR A 95 5.58 4.68 -1.28
N ILE A 96 4.59 4.26 -2.06
CA ILE A 96 4.53 4.53 -3.51
C ILE A 96 4.53 6.03 -3.78
N SER A 97 3.74 6.80 -3.02
CA SER A 97 3.69 8.26 -3.18
C SER A 97 5.04 8.92 -2.88
N ALA A 98 5.72 8.49 -1.82
CA ALA A 98 7.06 8.98 -1.47
C ALA A 98 8.13 8.61 -2.50
N LEU A 99 8.07 7.38 -3.03
CA LEU A 99 8.95 6.91 -4.09
C LEU A 99 8.74 7.71 -5.38
N HIS A 100 7.49 7.97 -5.78
CA HIS A 100 7.21 8.81 -6.95
C HIS A 100 7.78 10.22 -6.80
N GLY A 101 7.62 10.86 -5.63
CA GLY A 101 8.21 12.18 -5.38
C GLY A 101 9.73 12.17 -5.43
N SER A 102 10.36 11.10 -4.93
CA SER A 102 11.82 10.94 -5.00
C SER A 102 12.31 10.71 -6.43
N LEU A 103 11.54 9.96 -7.24
CA LEU A 103 11.85 9.75 -8.66
C LEU A 103 11.75 11.07 -9.44
N GLU A 104 10.71 11.86 -9.20
CA GLU A 104 10.52 13.16 -9.84
C GLU A 104 11.68 14.13 -9.51
N ASP A 105 12.14 14.16 -8.25
CA ASP A 105 13.32 14.94 -7.85
C ASP A 105 14.60 14.45 -8.57
N LEU A 106 14.76 13.14 -8.75
CA LEU A 106 15.90 12.57 -9.47
C LEU A 106 15.84 12.85 -10.97
N GLU A 107 14.66 12.80 -11.59
CA GLU A 107 14.48 13.11 -13.01
C GLU A 107 14.72 14.59 -13.31
N GLN A 108 14.36 15.50 -12.39
CA GLN A 108 14.59 16.93 -12.56
C GLN A 108 16.03 17.36 -12.30
N ARG A 109 16.85 16.55 -11.65
CA ARG A 109 18.28 16.82 -11.51
C ARG A 109 18.98 16.54 -12.84
N GLU A 110 19.33 17.61 -13.56
CA GLU A 110 20.30 17.56 -14.65
C GLU A 110 21.65 17.16 -14.04
N TYR A 111 21.89 15.85 -13.91
CA TYR A 111 23.08 15.31 -13.28
C TYR A 111 24.29 15.61 -14.17
N ILE A 112 25.03 16.65 -13.82
CA ILE A 112 26.36 16.92 -14.38
C ILE A 112 27.28 15.80 -13.89
N GLU A 113 27.51 14.78 -14.72
CA GLU A 113 28.32 13.62 -14.34
C GLU A 113 29.77 14.01 -14.07
N ARG A 114 30.23 15.07 -14.76
CA ARG A 114 31.63 15.44 -14.79
C ARG A 114 31.82 16.88 -15.25
N CYS A 115 32.83 17.53 -14.70
CA CYS A 115 33.35 18.79 -15.23
C CYS A 115 34.84 18.66 -15.55
N GLU A 116 35.29 19.31 -16.62
CA GLU A 116 36.69 19.61 -16.90
C GLU A 116 36.86 21.13 -16.97
N SER A 117 38.05 21.63 -16.67
CA SER A 117 38.36 23.07 -16.76
C SER A 117 39.81 23.29 -17.12
N GLY A 118 40.13 24.48 -17.62
CA GLY A 118 41.50 24.83 -18.00
C GLY A 118 41.67 26.32 -18.29
N LEU A 119 42.89 26.67 -18.70
CA LEU A 119 43.27 28.00 -19.16
C LEU A 119 43.71 27.91 -20.63
N MET A 120 43.27 28.85 -21.44
CA MET A 120 43.76 29.05 -22.81
C MET A 120 44.36 30.44 -22.90
N GLU A 121 45.55 30.58 -23.47
CA GLU A 121 46.26 31.85 -23.60
C GLU A 121 46.67 32.08 -25.05
N THR A 122 46.57 33.33 -25.51
CA THR A 122 47.09 33.74 -26.82
C THR A 122 48.61 33.88 -26.74
N PRO A 123 49.37 33.51 -27.78
CA PRO A 123 50.81 33.77 -27.84
C PRO A 123 51.15 35.25 -27.57
N TYR A 124 52.25 35.50 -26.88
CA TYR A 124 52.79 36.83 -26.65
C TYR A 124 53.71 37.26 -27.82
N ASP A 125 53.18 37.26 -29.03
CA ASP A 125 53.93 37.54 -30.27
C ASP A 125 53.36 38.73 -31.05
N GLY A 126 52.36 39.41 -30.49
CA GLY A 126 51.75 40.58 -31.11
C GLY A 126 50.86 40.26 -32.31
N VAL A 127 50.34 39.03 -32.42
CA VAL A 127 49.35 38.63 -33.45
C VAL A 127 48.18 39.62 -33.54
N PHE A 128 47.80 40.27 -32.43
CA PHE A 128 46.74 41.28 -32.40
C PHE A 128 47.23 42.73 -32.23
N SER A 129 48.55 42.97 -32.28
CA SER A 129 49.15 44.30 -32.10
C SER A 129 49.90 44.81 -33.33
N THR A 130 49.86 44.11 -34.46
CA THR A 130 50.47 44.61 -35.72
C THR A 130 49.67 45.80 -36.27
N GLY A 131 50.29 46.98 -36.27
CA GLY A 131 49.64 48.28 -36.55
C GLY A 131 49.04 48.49 -37.95
N SER A 132 48.99 47.47 -38.80
CA SER A 132 48.35 47.48 -40.12
C SER A 132 46.99 46.77 -40.13
N ALA A 133 46.73 45.90 -39.15
CA ALA A 133 45.54 45.07 -39.14
C ALA A 133 44.39 45.78 -38.41
N THR A 134 43.61 46.57 -39.15
CA THR A 134 42.31 47.06 -38.65
C THR A 134 41.23 46.00 -38.87
N GLY A 135 40.21 45.97 -38.01
CA GLY A 135 39.08 45.06 -38.12
C GLY A 135 39.17 43.82 -37.24
N LEU A 136 38.30 42.83 -37.50
CA LEU A 136 38.10 41.65 -36.66
C LEU A 136 39.32 40.73 -36.72
N ARG A 137 39.94 40.48 -35.58
CA ARG A 137 41.10 39.59 -35.46
C ARG A 137 40.87 38.62 -34.31
N PHE A 138 40.82 37.33 -34.61
CA PHE A 138 40.58 36.26 -33.64
C PHE A 138 41.56 35.11 -33.84
N LEU A 139 42.01 34.53 -32.73
CA LEU A 139 42.70 33.26 -32.69
C LEU A 139 41.74 32.19 -32.16
N HIS A 140 41.78 31.01 -32.78
CA HIS A 140 41.04 29.85 -32.33
C HIS A 140 41.95 29.00 -31.44
N LEU A 141 41.64 28.97 -30.15
CA LEU A 141 42.33 28.18 -29.14
C LEU A 141 41.54 26.89 -28.91
N GLU A 142 42.23 25.75 -28.93
CA GLU A 142 41.60 24.43 -28.74
C GLU A 142 42.05 23.80 -27.42
N ALA A 143 41.10 23.18 -26.72
CA ALA A 143 41.38 22.25 -25.63
C ALA A 143 40.74 20.90 -25.95
N THR A 144 41.52 19.83 -25.77
CA THR A 144 41.04 18.45 -25.84
C THR A 144 40.76 17.96 -24.44
N PHE A 145 39.59 17.36 -24.25
CA PHE A 145 39.20 16.79 -22.96
C PHE A 145 39.99 15.52 -22.67
N SER A 146 40.30 15.27 -21.40
CA SER A 146 41.03 14.06 -20.96
C SER A 146 40.34 12.76 -21.39
N ARG A 147 39.01 12.79 -21.52
CA ARG A 147 38.17 11.75 -22.09
C ARG A 147 36.90 12.36 -22.71
N ALA A 148 36.29 11.64 -23.64
CA ALA A 148 35.04 12.07 -24.26
C ALA A 148 33.88 12.14 -23.24
N PHE A 149 33.08 13.22 -23.28
CA PHE A 149 31.80 13.32 -22.57
C PHE A 149 30.73 12.42 -23.22
N ARG A 150 29.70 12.03 -22.45
CA ARG A 150 28.57 11.23 -22.97
C ARG A 150 27.70 12.06 -23.92
N THR A 151 27.42 13.30 -23.54
CA THR A 151 26.72 14.34 -24.31
C THR A 151 27.67 15.50 -24.61
N ILE A 152 27.25 16.45 -25.44
CA ILE A 152 28.06 17.67 -25.65
C ILE A 152 27.97 18.49 -24.35
N PRO A 153 29.11 18.86 -23.72
CA PRO A 153 29.09 19.57 -22.45
C PRO A 153 28.56 21.00 -22.58
N MET A 154 27.92 21.47 -21.53
CA MET A 154 27.67 22.91 -21.36
C MET A 154 28.99 23.58 -21.02
N VAL A 155 29.34 24.66 -21.75
CA VAL A 155 30.63 25.35 -21.60
C VAL A 155 30.42 26.78 -21.13
N THR A 156 31.13 27.15 -20.08
CA THR A 156 31.29 28.54 -19.66
C THR A 156 32.73 28.99 -19.88
N ILE A 157 32.89 30.25 -20.26
CA ILE A 157 34.20 30.88 -20.45
C ILE A 157 34.23 32.25 -19.78
N GLY A 158 35.41 32.65 -19.30
CA GLY A 158 35.65 33.98 -18.72
C GLY A 158 37.04 34.47 -19.04
N LEU A 159 37.18 35.78 -19.30
CA LEU A 159 38.50 36.40 -19.45
C LEU A 159 39.27 36.30 -18.12
N ALA A 160 40.52 35.84 -18.20
CA ALA A 160 41.38 35.63 -17.05
C ALA A 160 42.58 36.61 -17.03
N HIS A 161 43.06 37.00 -18.22
CA HIS A 161 44.12 37.99 -18.41
C HIS A 161 43.82 38.84 -19.64
N VAL A 162 44.15 40.13 -19.60
CA VAL A 162 44.05 41.05 -20.74
C VAL A 162 45.21 42.05 -20.66
N ASP A 163 46.08 42.03 -21.67
CA ASP A 163 47.15 43.00 -21.86
C ASP A 163 46.90 43.79 -23.16
N HIS A 164 46.63 45.08 -23.01
CA HIS A 164 46.17 45.96 -24.09
C HIS A 164 47.07 47.18 -24.20
N VAL A 165 47.32 47.63 -25.43
CA VAL A 165 48.13 48.82 -25.70
C VAL A 165 47.47 50.06 -25.14
N LEU A 166 48.29 50.88 -24.47
CA LEU A 166 47.95 52.20 -23.94
C LEU A 166 47.58 53.19 -25.04
N ASN A 167 46.65 54.12 -24.74
CA ASN A 167 46.08 55.11 -25.66
C ASN A 167 45.31 54.51 -26.87
N THR A 168 44.81 53.29 -26.76
CA THR A 168 43.85 52.70 -27.72
C THR A 168 42.58 52.26 -27.00
N ASN A 169 41.46 52.16 -27.71
CA ASN A 169 40.23 51.64 -27.12
C ASN A 169 40.41 50.18 -26.70
N ILE A 170 39.99 49.81 -25.50
CA ILE A 170 40.07 48.42 -25.02
C ILE A 170 38.90 47.65 -25.61
N ARG A 171 39.18 46.75 -26.55
CA ARG A 171 38.17 45.90 -27.18
C ARG A 171 38.66 44.46 -27.20
N VAL A 172 38.08 43.61 -26.36
CA VAL A 172 38.41 42.18 -26.27
C VAL A 172 37.14 41.35 -26.28
N LYS A 173 37.15 40.25 -27.02
CA LYS A 173 36.02 39.32 -27.12
C LYS A 173 36.51 37.89 -27.06
N ALA A 174 35.95 37.14 -26.13
CA ALA A 174 36.03 35.69 -26.07
C ALA A 174 34.66 35.12 -26.41
N ARG A 175 34.60 34.08 -27.24
CA ARG A 175 33.37 33.33 -27.51
C ARG A 175 33.68 31.87 -27.74
N VAL A 176 32.77 30.98 -27.32
CA VAL A 176 32.82 29.58 -27.75
C VAL A 176 32.60 29.55 -29.27
N PHE A 177 33.55 28.98 -30.00
CA PHE A 177 33.44 28.77 -31.44
C PHE A 177 32.74 27.45 -31.74
N SER A 178 33.14 26.38 -31.07
CA SER A 178 32.51 25.07 -31.14
C SER A 178 32.80 24.26 -29.88
N ALA A 179 31.88 23.37 -29.52
CA ALA A 179 32.06 22.38 -28.47
C ALA A 179 31.60 21.01 -28.99
N THR A 180 32.41 20.00 -28.76
CA THR A 180 32.11 18.60 -29.11
C THR A 180 32.22 17.74 -27.85
N LYS A 181 32.03 16.43 -27.98
CA LYS A 181 32.26 15.50 -26.86
C LYS A 181 33.73 15.41 -26.46
N THR A 182 34.66 15.76 -27.35
CA THR A 182 36.10 15.52 -27.20
C THR A 182 36.93 16.79 -27.13
N SER A 183 36.44 17.92 -27.63
CA SER A 183 37.18 19.18 -27.64
C SER A 183 36.29 20.41 -27.55
N LEU A 184 36.92 21.51 -27.15
CA LEU A 184 36.37 22.87 -27.08
C LEU A 184 37.27 23.80 -27.90
N MET A 185 36.67 24.59 -28.79
CA MET A 185 37.34 25.71 -29.45
C MET A 185 36.78 27.05 -28.96
N VAL A 186 37.67 27.94 -28.53
CA VAL A 186 37.36 29.31 -28.14
C VAL A 186 37.99 30.28 -29.13
N ALA A 187 37.19 31.21 -29.66
CA ALA A 187 37.70 32.33 -30.43
C ALA A 187 37.96 33.51 -29.49
N LEU A 188 39.22 33.92 -29.36
CA LEU A 188 39.67 35.03 -28.52
C LEU A 188 40.35 36.08 -29.40
N GLY A 189 39.99 37.35 -29.24
CA GLY A 189 40.48 38.39 -30.12
C GLY A 189 39.97 39.79 -29.85
N THR A 190 40.22 40.68 -30.81
CA THR A 190 39.95 42.13 -30.77
C THR A 190 39.34 42.63 -32.10
N TRP A 191 38.99 43.91 -32.18
CA TRP A 191 38.42 44.52 -33.38
C TRP A 191 38.76 46.00 -33.56
N GLU A 192 38.43 46.55 -34.74
CA GLU A 192 38.78 47.91 -35.18
C GLU A 192 40.29 48.18 -35.04
N ASP A 193 40.63 49.35 -34.49
CA ASP A 193 41.95 49.90 -34.23
C ASP A 193 42.53 49.53 -32.86
N SER A 194 41.89 48.63 -32.11
CA SER A 194 42.40 48.14 -30.82
C SER A 194 43.66 47.31 -30.99
N LEU A 195 44.62 47.42 -30.06
CA LEU A 195 45.84 46.62 -30.11
C LEU A 195 45.94 45.80 -28.82
N LEU A 196 45.82 44.48 -28.97
CA LEU A 196 45.86 43.51 -27.88
C LEU A 196 47.23 42.80 -27.92
N TYR A 197 47.99 42.81 -26.83
CA TYR A 197 49.27 42.09 -26.76
C TYR A 197 49.04 40.62 -26.44
N SER A 198 48.25 40.36 -25.39
CA SER A 198 47.81 39.01 -25.03
C SER A 198 46.49 39.05 -24.29
N ALA A 199 45.79 37.92 -24.33
CA ALA A 199 44.67 37.65 -23.44
C ALA A 199 44.61 36.15 -23.11
N SER A 200 43.99 35.83 -22.00
CA SER A 200 43.69 34.44 -21.64
C SER A 200 42.24 34.28 -21.19
N VAL A 201 41.74 33.06 -21.32
CA VAL A 201 40.39 32.66 -20.96
C VAL A 201 40.45 31.42 -20.08
N HIS A 202 39.75 31.45 -18.96
CA HIS A 202 39.38 30.26 -18.23
C HIS A 202 38.11 29.65 -18.82
N TRP A 203 38.10 28.33 -18.97
CA TRP A 203 36.94 27.58 -19.45
C TRP A 203 36.56 26.48 -18.45
N MET A 204 35.27 26.17 -18.39
CA MET A 204 34.71 25.03 -17.67
C MET A 204 33.67 24.35 -18.55
N ALA A 205 33.76 23.03 -18.69
CA ALA A 205 32.87 22.20 -19.49
C ALA A 205 32.27 21.11 -18.61
N CYS A 206 30.95 21.03 -18.55
CA CYS A 206 30.21 20.13 -17.66
C CYS A 206 29.14 19.33 -18.43
N ALA A 207 29.17 18.00 -18.29
CA ALA A 207 28.15 17.05 -18.78
C ALA A 207 28.23 15.73 -18.00
#